data_AF-A0A659UDP4-F1
#
_entry.id   AF-A0A659UDP4-F1
#
_cell.length_a   1.000
_cell.length_b   1.000
_cell.length_c   1.000
_cell.angle_alpha   90.00
_cell.angle_beta   90.00
_cell.angle_gamma   90.00
#
_symmetry.space_group_name_H-M   'P 1'
#
loop_
_entity.id
_entity.type
_entity.pdbx_description
1 polymer ?
#
loop_
_entity_poly.entity_id
_entity_poly.type
_entity_poly.pdbx_seq_one_letter_code
_entity_poly.pdbx_strand_id
1 'polypeptide(L)'
;ALSLFLGVTAAYALARVRFRGRSALLFAILSVSMFPQVAVLAGLFELVRMFGLYNSLFALIFSYMIFTLPFTVWVLTAFVRDLPVEVEEAAILDGATPWIIITRIFLP
;
A
#
# COMPACT_ATOMS: atom_id res chain seq x y z
N ALA A 1 -8.58 -6.11 -4.97
CA ALA A 1 -8.92 -6.38 -3.56
C ALA A 1 -7.68 -6.46 -2.66
N LEU A 2 -6.74 -7.39 -2.89
CA LEU A 2 -5.54 -7.54 -2.05
C LEU A 2 -4.68 -6.27 -1.95
N SER A 3 -4.32 -5.66 -3.08
CA SER A 3 -3.54 -4.41 -3.09
C SER A 3 -4.25 -3.25 -2.38
N LEU A 4 -5.58 -3.21 -2.45
CA LEU A 4 -6.38 -2.19 -1.75
C LEU A 4 -6.37 -2.42 -0.23
N PHE A 5 -6.63 -3.66 0.20
CA PHE A 5 -6.62 -4.03 1.61
C PHE A 5 -5.26 -3.73 2.28
N LEU A 6 -4.17 -4.17 1.66
CA LEU A 6 -2.81 -3.87 2.13
C LEU A 6 -2.47 -2.39 1.98
N GLY A 7 -2.91 -1.77 0.87
CA GLY A 7 -2.66 -0.38 0.57
C GLY A 7 -3.26 0.57 1.59
N VAL A 8 -4.51 0.34 1.99
CA VAL A 8 -5.23 1.16 2.99
C VAL A 8 -4.57 1.07 4.36
N THR A 9 -4.25 -0.15 4.81
CA THR A 9 -3.63 -0.35 6.12
C THR A 9 -2.23 0.27 6.18
N ALA A 10 -1.43 0.11 5.11
CA ALA A 10 -0.13 0.77 4.99
C ALA A 10 -0.25 2.29 4.89
N ALA A 11 -1.21 2.81 4.12
CA ALA A 11 -1.43 4.24 3.95
C ALA A 11 -1.80 4.92 5.26
N TYR A 12 -2.67 4.30 6.06
CA TYR A 12 -3.02 4.81 7.39
C TYR A 12 -1.76 4.93 8.28
N ALA A 13 -0.94 3.87 8.34
CA ALA A 13 0.31 3.90 9.10
C ALA A 13 1.28 4.97 8.57
N LEU A 14 1.46 5.08 7.26
CA LEU A 14 2.36 6.03 6.61
C LEU A 14 1.89 7.49 6.66
N ALA A 15 0.61 7.73 6.85
CA ALA A 15 0.04 9.06 6.97
C ALA A 15 -0.02 9.53 8.42
N ARG A 16 -0.52 8.68 9.33
CA ARG A 16 -0.85 9.06 10.72
C ARG A 16 0.19 8.67 11.75
N VAL A 17 0.84 7.51 11.59
CA VAL A 17 1.80 7.04 12.59
C VAL A 17 3.16 7.69 12.36
N ARG A 18 3.78 8.17 13.45
CA ARG A 18 5.16 8.65 13.45
C ARG A 18 6.08 7.50 13.84
N PHE A 19 6.92 7.05 12.92
CA PHE A 19 7.89 5.99 13.16
C PHE A 19 9.20 6.26 12.39
N ARG A 20 10.30 5.67 12.88
CA ARG A 20 11.63 5.87 12.32
C ARG A 20 11.73 5.21 10.94
N GLY A 21 12.21 5.94 9.93
CA GLY A 21 12.32 5.45 8.55
C GLY A 21 11.10 5.70 7.65
N ARG A 22 10.03 6.34 8.16
CA ARG A 22 8.83 6.69 7.37
C ARG A 22 9.13 7.38 6.05
N SER A 23 9.98 8.41 6.05
CA SER A 23 10.32 9.14 4.83
C SER A 23 11.11 8.28 3.84
N ALA A 24 12.06 7.47 4.32
CA ALA A 24 12.83 6.57 3.47
C ALA A 24 11.93 5.52 2.80
N LEU A 25 10.94 4.99 3.54
CA LEU A 25 9.96 4.04 3.00
C LEU A 25 9.08 4.68 1.92
N LEU A 26 8.64 5.94 2.12
CA LEU A 26 7.88 6.68 1.10
C LEU A 26 8.70 6.95 -0.15
N PHE A 27 9.97 7.33 0.01
CA PHE A 27 10.88 7.48 -1.12
C PHE A 27 11.08 6.16 -1.86
N ALA A 28 11.27 5.04 -1.16
CA ALA A 28 11.40 3.73 -1.79
C ALA A 28 10.14 3.35 -2.60
N ILE A 29 8.95 3.54 -2.03
CA ILE A 29 7.67 3.29 -2.71
C ILE A 29 7.55 4.16 -3.97
N LEU A 30 7.89 5.45 -3.88
CA LEU A 30 7.89 6.37 -5.01
C LEU A 30 8.89 5.94 -6.09
N SER A 31 10.12 5.60 -5.70
CA SER A 31 11.18 5.16 -6.62
C SER A 31 10.78 3.90 -7.39
N VAL A 32 10.18 2.91 -6.71
CA VAL A 32 9.68 1.69 -7.36
C VAL A 32 8.54 2.03 -8.33
N SER A 33 7.66 2.95 -7.97
CA SER A 33 6.52 3.36 -8.80
C SER A 33 6.95 4.11 -10.07
N MET A 34 8.09 4.80 -10.05
CA MET A 34 8.65 5.51 -11.20
C MET A 34 9.55 4.63 -12.09
N PHE A 35 9.89 3.42 -11.63
CA PHE A 35 10.79 2.54 -12.36
C PHE A 35 10.09 1.92 -13.59
N PRO A 36 10.76 1.86 -14.75
CA PRO A 36 10.16 1.30 -15.96
C PRO A 36 9.79 -0.18 -15.77
N GLN A 37 8.51 -0.49 -15.79
CA GLN A 37 7.99 -1.82 -15.47
C GLN A 37 8.57 -2.92 -16.39
N VAL A 38 8.76 -2.59 -17.68
CA VAL A 38 9.33 -3.50 -18.69
C VAL A 38 10.74 -3.98 -18.28
N ALA A 39 11.53 -3.15 -17.61
CA ALA A 39 12.89 -3.51 -17.18
C ALA A 39 12.90 -4.56 -16.05
N VAL A 40 11.81 -4.72 -15.30
CA VAL A 40 11.69 -5.69 -14.19
C VAL A 40 11.20 -7.05 -14.68
N LEU A 41 10.55 -7.12 -15.84
CA LEU A 41 9.82 -8.33 -16.30
C LEU A 41 10.71 -9.56 -16.42
N ALA A 42 11.92 -9.43 -16.99
CA ALA A 42 12.83 -10.56 -17.16
C ALA A 42 13.24 -11.16 -15.80
N GLY A 43 13.62 -10.31 -14.83
CA GLY A 43 13.98 -10.77 -13.49
C GLY A 43 12.80 -11.38 -12.74
N LEU A 44 11.61 -10.77 -12.86
CA LEU A 44 10.40 -11.31 -12.27
C LEU A 44 10.04 -12.69 -12.84
N PHE A 45 10.20 -12.87 -14.15
CA PHE A 45 9.97 -14.15 -14.82
C PHE A 45 10.91 -15.24 -14.31
N GLU A 46 12.21 -14.93 -14.17
CA GLU A 46 13.18 -15.86 -13.61
C GLU A 46 12.85 -16.22 -12.15
N LEU A 47 12.40 -15.26 -11.33
CA LEU A 47 11.92 -15.54 -9.96
C LEU A 47 10.71 -16.48 -9.97
N VAL A 48 9.71 -16.23 -10.82
CA VAL A 48 8.52 -17.10 -10.95
C VAL A 48 8.91 -18.52 -11.30
N ARG A 49 9.88 -18.70 -12.22
CA ARG A 49 10.39 -20.03 -12.59
C ARG A 49 11.18 -20.69 -11.46
N MET A 50 12.06 -19.94 -10.81
CA MET A 50 12.88 -20.42 -9.69
C MET A 50 12.01 -20.91 -8.52
N PHE A 51 10.92 -20.20 -8.23
CA PHE A 51 9.96 -20.60 -7.19
C PHE A 51 8.97 -21.68 -7.65
N GLY A 52 9.06 -22.18 -8.88
CA GLY A 52 8.14 -23.19 -9.42
C GLY A 52 6.70 -22.70 -9.57
N LEU A 53 6.48 -21.38 -9.60
CA LEU A 53 5.16 -20.76 -9.70
C LEU A 53 4.69 -20.58 -11.15
N TYR A 54 5.48 -21.04 -12.12
CA TYR A 54 5.16 -20.88 -13.53
C TYR A 54 3.79 -21.50 -13.86
N ASN A 55 3.02 -20.81 -14.72
CA ASN A 55 1.66 -21.20 -15.11
C ASN A 55 0.67 -21.36 -13.93
N SER A 56 0.79 -20.51 -12.90
CA SER A 56 -0.13 -20.48 -11.75
C SER A 56 -0.81 -19.14 -11.56
N LEU A 57 -2.00 -19.15 -10.96
CA LEU A 57 -2.69 -17.92 -10.54
C LEU A 57 -1.88 -17.13 -9.51
N PHE A 58 -1.11 -17.81 -8.65
CA PHE A 58 -0.25 -17.14 -7.67
C PHE A 58 0.82 -16.28 -8.34
N ALA A 59 1.46 -16.77 -9.40
CA ALA A 59 2.42 -15.96 -10.16
C ALA A 59 1.77 -14.68 -10.69
N LEU A 60 0.55 -14.76 -11.22
CA LEU A 60 -0.20 -13.59 -11.70
C LEU A 60 -0.54 -12.63 -10.56
N ILE A 61 -1.07 -13.14 -9.45
CA ILE A 61 -1.44 -12.32 -8.27
C ILE A 61 -0.22 -11.54 -7.77
N PHE A 62 0.91 -12.20 -7.51
CA PHE A 62 2.09 -11.55 -6.99
C PHE A 62 2.72 -10.59 -8.00
N SER A 63 2.79 -10.98 -9.28
CA SER A 63 3.32 -10.11 -10.33
C SER A 63 2.51 -8.83 -10.46
N TYR A 64 1.19 -8.91 -10.41
CA TYR A 64 0.32 -7.71 -10.41
C TYR A 64 0.45 -6.89 -9.14
N MET A 65 0.59 -7.52 -7.97
CA MET A 65 0.76 -6.81 -6.71
C MET A 65 2.07 -6.02 -6.64
N ILE A 66 3.17 -6.52 -7.22
CA ILE A 66 4.45 -5.81 -7.27
C ILE A 66 4.31 -4.41 -7.88
N PHE A 67 3.46 -4.26 -8.90
CA PHE A 67 3.23 -2.97 -9.55
C PHE A 67 2.08 -2.19 -8.93
N THR A 68 0.96 -2.86 -8.62
CA THR A 68 -0.25 -2.18 -8.15
C THR A 68 -0.16 -1.72 -6.71
N LEU A 69 0.52 -2.46 -5.84
CA LEU A 69 0.58 -2.17 -4.41
C LEU A 69 1.34 -0.86 -4.11
N PRO A 70 2.56 -0.61 -4.63
CA PRO A 70 3.28 0.64 -4.36
C PRO A 70 2.49 1.86 -4.79
N PHE A 71 1.90 1.82 -5.99
CA PHE A 71 1.03 2.88 -6.50
C PHE A 71 -0.20 3.09 -5.60
N THR A 72 -0.88 2.00 -5.22
CA THR A 72 -2.05 2.07 -4.33
C THR A 72 -1.69 2.67 -2.97
N VAL A 73 -0.59 2.24 -2.36
CA VAL A 73 -0.11 2.78 -1.07
C VAL A 73 0.20 4.27 -1.20
N TRP A 74 0.88 4.68 -2.27
CA TRP A 74 1.24 6.07 -2.50
C TRP A 74 0.01 6.97 -2.61
N VAL A 75 -0.93 6.62 -3.49
CA VAL A 75 -2.16 7.38 -3.72
C VAL A 75 -2.99 7.48 -2.45
N LEU A 76 -3.19 6.35 -1.75
CA LEU A 76 -3.97 6.35 -0.51
C LEU A 76 -3.26 7.10 0.61
N THR A 77 -1.94 7.07 0.70
CA THR A 77 -1.20 7.86 1.70
C THR A 77 -1.41 9.35 1.47
N ALA A 78 -1.40 9.81 0.22
CA ALA A 78 -1.70 11.20 -0.12
C ALA A 78 -3.14 11.56 0.26
N PHE A 79 -4.12 10.73 -0.14
CA PHE A 79 -5.53 10.93 0.21
C PHE A 79 -5.77 11.00 1.72
N VAL A 80 -5.21 10.07 2.49
CA VAL A 80 -5.33 10.07 3.96
C VAL A 80 -4.72 11.35 4.53
N ARG A 81 -3.57 11.82 4.01
CA ARG A 81 -2.95 13.07 4.47
C ARG A 81 -3.80 14.31 4.25
N ASP A 82 -4.56 14.35 3.16
CA ASP A 82 -5.41 15.49 2.81
C ASP A 82 -6.67 15.57 3.67
N LEU A 83 -7.10 14.45 4.28
CA LEU A 83 -8.25 14.43 5.17
C LEU A 83 -7.95 15.13 6.51
N PRO A 84 -8.86 16.01 7.00
CA PRO A 84 -8.70 16.72 8.26
C PRO A 84 -8.51 15.76 9.43
N VAL A 85 -7.50 16.00 10.26
CA VAL A 85 -7.16 15.11 11.39
C VAL A 85 -8.23 15.16 12.48
N GLU A 86 -8.98 16.26 12.54
CA GLU A 86 -10.01 16.54 13.53
C GLU A 86 -11.17 15.53 13.43
N VAL A 87 -11.44 15.01 12.23
CA VAL A 87 -12.47 13.98 12.01
C VAL A 87 -12.08 12.67 12.69
N GLU A 88 -10.79 12.31 12.64
CA GLU A 88 -10.28 11.13 13.33
C GLU A 88 -10.20 11.35 14.84
N GLU A 89 -9.76 12.52 15.28
CA GLU A 89 -9.69 12.85 16.70
C GLU A 89 -11.08 12.79 17.35
N ALA A 90 -12.11 13.33 16.69
CA ALA A 90 -13.49 13.20 17.14
C ALA A 90 -13.93 11.74 17.26
N ALA A 91 -13.65 10.91 16.25
CA ALA A 91 -13.97 9.49 16.29
C ALA A 91 -13.22 8.76 17.41
N ILE A 92 -11.95 9.11 17.68
CA ILE A 92 -11.17 8.54 18.79
C ILE A 92 -11.79 8.92 20.14
N LEU A 93 -12.28 10.16 20.30
CA LEU A 93 -13.01 10.57 21.50
C LEU A 93 -14.31 9.79 21.69
N ASP A 94 -14.96 9.39 20.59
CA ASP A 94 -16.13 8.48 20.60
C ASP A 94 -15.75 7.00 20.81
N GLY A 95 -14.47 6.69 21.03
CA GLY A 95 -13.97 5.34 21.29
C GLY A 95 -13.67 4.51 20.03
N ALA A 96 -13.56 5.14 18.85
CA ALA A 96 -13.21 4.43 17.63
C ALA A 96 -11.77 3.87 17.68
N THR A 97 -11.64 2.59 17.37
CA THR A 97 -10.33 1.95 17.18
C THR A 97 -9.76 2.29 15.80
N PRO A 98 -8.44 2.12 15.57
CA PRO A 98 -7.84 2.35 14.25
C PRO A 98 -8.51 1.57 13.12
N TRP A 99 -9.00 0.35 13.41
CA TRP A 99 -9.73 -0.45 12.44
C TRP A 99 -11.09 0.17 12.06
N ILE A 100 -11.81 0.72 13.04
CA ILE A 100 -13.06 1.44 12.79
C ILE A 100 -12.80 2.69 11.95
N ILE A 101 -11.76 3.45 12.28
CA ILE A 101 -11.34 4.63 11.50
C ILE A 101 -11.06 4.24 10.04
N ILE A 102 -10.25 3.21 9.83
CA ILE A 102 -9.92 2.71 8.49
C ILE A 102 -11.18 2.31 7.71
N THR A 103 -12.08 1.56 8.33
CA THR A 103 -13.21 0.91 7.64
C THR A 103 -14.49 1.74 7.57
N ARG A 104 -14.63 2.81 8.36
CA ARG A 104 -15.85 3.63 8.42
C ARG A 104 -15.63 5.11 8.13
N ILE A 105 -14.39 5.58 8.16
CA ILE A 105 -14.04 6.98 7.87
C ILE A 105 -13.30 7.06 6.53
N PHE A 106 -12.27 6.23 6.34
CA PHE A 106 -11.46 6.26 5.12
C PHE A 106 -11.99 5.39 3.99
N LEU A 107 -12.58 4.25 4.32
CA LEU A 107 -13.30 3.40 3.38
C LEU A 107 -14.80 3.56 3.67
N PRO A 108 -15.61 4.07 2.72
CA PRO A 108 -17.06 4.11 2.87
C PRO A 108 -17.70 2.72 2.85
#